data_AF-A0A382K794-F1
#
_entry.id   AF-A0A382K794-F1
#
_cell.length_a   1.000
_cell.length_b   1.000
_cell.length_c   1.000
_cell.angle_alpha   90.00
_cell.angle_beta   90.00
_cell.angle_gamma   90.00
#
_symmetry.space_group_name_H-M   'P 1'
#
loop_
_entity.id
_entity.type
_entity.pdbx_description
1 polymer ?
#
loop_
_entity_poly.entity_id
_entity_poly.type
_entity_poly.pdbx_seq_one_letter_code
_entity_poly.pdbx_strand_id
1 'polypeptide(L)'
;MKIKNIIFLLITSILFLSINPLDRIQKKIDKEIKSTFQIDSYFLKLISIEDSVSKSLPVLFNNNFKKIYSNKTLVGYSYYSKAPSLYNLFDYL
;
A
#
# COMPACT_ATOMS: atom_id res chain seq x y z
N MET A 1 -17.81 29.63 28.81
CA MET A 1 -16.58 28.81 28.84
C MET A 1 -15.37 29.74 28.82
N LYS A 2 -14.37 29.52 29.67
CA LYS A 2 -13.12 30.32 29.63
C LYS A 2 -12.37 30.04 28.33
N ILE A 3 -11.67 31.04 27.76
CA ILE A 3 -10.92 30.91 26.49
C ILE A 3 -9.95 29.73 26.51
N LYS A 4 -9.34 29.44 27.68
CA LYS A 4 -8.45 28.31 27.92
C LYS A 4 -9.13 26.95 27.68
N ASN A 5 -10.41 26.82 28.02
CA ASN A 5 -11.16 25.59 27.83
C ASN A 5 -11.54 25.39 26.36
N ILE A 6 -11.75 26.49 25.62
CA ILE A 6 -12.00 26.45 24.18
C ILE A 6 -10.73 26.01 23.45
N ILE A 7 -9.58 26.60 23.79
CA ILE A 7 -8.27 26.24 23.23
C ILE A 7 -7.93 24.77 23.51
N PHE A 8 -8.14 24.31 24.74
CA PHE A 8 -7.91 22.91 25.11
C PHE A 8 -8.77 21.95 24.28
N LEU A 9 -10.05 22.26 24.09
CA LEU A 9 -10.99 21.43 23.34
C LEU A 9 -10.67 21.40 21.83
N LEU A 10 -10.10 22.49 21.31
CA LEU A 10 -9.63 22.59 19.92
C LEU A 10 -8.38 21.73 19.69
N ILE A 11 -7.42 21.76 20.62
CA ILE A 11 -6.20 20.95 20.57
C ILE A 11 -6.52 19.46 20.68
N THR A 12 -7.44 19.07 21.56
CA THR A 12 -7.82 17.65 21.69
C THR A 12 -8.59 17.16 20.47
N SER A 13 -9.42 17.99 19.84
CA SER A 13 -10.10 17.66 18.59
C SER A 13 -9.12 17.32 17.47
N ILE A 14 -8.03 18.07 17.32
CA ILE A 14 -7.02 17.87 16.27
C ILE A 14 -6.33 16.51 16.37
N LEU A 15 -6.16 15.97 17.59
CA LEU A 15 -5.53 14.66 17.80
C LEU A 15 -6.37 13.49 17.25
N PHE A 16 -7.69 13.66 17.11
CA PHE A 16 -8.58 12.62 16.59
C PHE A 16 -8.74 12.64 15.05
N LEU A 17 -8.12 13.59 14.33
CA LEU A 17 -8.21 13.67 12.86
C LEU A 17 -7.26 12.72 12.10
N SER A 18 -6.48 11.88 12.79
CA SER A 18 -5.44 11.04 12.15
C SER A 18 -5.93 9.68 11.62
N ILE A 19 -7.18 9.59 11.14
CA ILE A 19 -7.66 8.38 10.47
C ILE A 19 -7.31 8.50 8.98
N ASN A 20 -6.11 8.09 8.60
CA ASN A 20 -5.81 7.83 7.19
C ASN A 20 -6.44 6.47 6.83
N PRO A 21 -7.50 6.41 6.00
CA PRO A 21 -8.01 5.14 5.54
C PRO A 21 -6.93 4.50 4.66
N LEU A 22 -6.19 3.54 5.22
CA LEU A 22 -5.36 2.63 4.44
C LEU A 22 -6.26 2.05 3.35
N ASP A 23 -5.86 2.32 2.10
CA ASP A 23 -6.60 1.92 0.91
C ASP A 23 -6.96 0.44 1.00
N ARG A 24 -8.19 0.05 0.62
CA ARG A 24 -8.70 -1.33 0.81
C ARG A 24 -7.75 -2.36 0.19
N ILE A 25 -7.13 -1.99 -0.93
CA ILE A 25 -6.14 -2.81 -1.63
C ILE A 25 -4.85 -2.96 -0.83
N GLN A 26 -4.39 -1.89 -0.17
CA GLN A 26 -3.16 -1.90 0.62
C GLN A 26 -3.29 -2.86 1.82
N LYS A 27 -4.49 -2.94 2.43
CA LYS A 27 -4.76 -3.92 3.49
C LYS A 27 -4.73 -5.37 2.99
N LYS A 28 -5.20 -5.62 1.77
CA LYS A 28 -5.11 -6.96 1.16
C LYS A 28 -3.67 -7.34 0.84
N ILE A 29 -2.90 -6.42 0.23
CA ILE A 29 -1.47 -6.60 -0.04
C ILE A 29 -0.73 -6.91 1.26
N ASP A 30 -0.98 -6.13 2.33
CA ASP A 30 -0.35 -6.35 3.63
C ASP A 30 -0.64 -7.74 4.19
N LYS A 31 -1.91 -8.16 4.14
CA LYS A 31 -2.32 -9.49 4.58
C LYS A 31 -1.60 -10.59 3.81
N GLU A 32 -1.58 -10.50 2.48
CA GLU A 32 -1.00 -11.53 1.61
C GLU A 32 0.51 -11.67 1.77
N ILE A 33 1.23 -10.55 1.91
CA ILE A 33 2.67 -10.55 2.15
C ILE A 33 2.98 -11.22 3.49
N LYS A 34 2.28 -10.82 4.56
CA LYS A 34 2.50 -11.38 5.90
C LYS A 34 2.20 -12.87 5.95
N SER A 35 1.11 -13.32 5.32
CA SER A 35 0.75 -14.74 5.29
C SER A 35 1.69 -15.58 4.42
N THR A 36 2.08 -15.07 3.24
CA THR A 36 2.92 -15.81 2.30
C THR A 36 4.36 -15.96 2.81
N PHE A 37 4.94 -14.88 3.33
CA PHE A 37 6.33 -14.87 3.78
C PHE A 37 6.49 -15.13 5.28
N GLN A 38 5.40 -15.26 6.03
CA GLN A 38 5.40 -15.47 7.49
C GLN A 38 6.24 -14.43 8.25
N ILE A 39 6.09 -13.16 7.87
CA ILE A 39 6.83 -12.02 8.45
C ILE A 39 5.87 -11.00 9.06
N ASP A 40 6.24 -10.40 10.17
CA ASP A 40 5.41 -9.37 10.83
C ASP A 40 5.67 -7.97 10.29
N SER A 41 6.92 -7.68 9.92
CA SER A 41 7.35 -6.38 9.41
C SER A 41 8.12 -6.53 8.10
N TYR A 42 7.83 -5.62 7.19
CA TYR A 42 8.49 -5.52 5.89
C TYR A 42 8.50 -4.07 5.42
N PHE A 43 9.33 -3.80 4.43
CA PHE A 43 9.29 -2.57 3.66
C PHE A 43 9.23 -2.87 2.17
N LEU A 44 8.51 -2.02 1.43
CA LEU A 44 8.37 -2.14 -0.01
C LEU A 44 9.26 -1.10 -0.69
N LYS A 45 10.02 -1.55 -1.69
CA LYS A 45 10.81 -0.66 -2.56
C LYS A 45 10.31 -0.77 -3.98
N LEU A 46 9.94 0.36 -4.58
CA LEU A 46 9.45 0.40 -5.96
C LEU A 46 10.51 -0.10 -6.94
N ILE A 47 10.08 -0.86 -7.94
CA ILE A 47 10.93 -1.31 -9.03
C ILE A 47 10.76 -0.33 -10.19
N SER A 48 11.85 0.34 -10.54
CA SER A 48 11.89 1.16 -11.75
C SER A 48 12.14 0.22 -12.94
N ILE A 49 11.22 0.25 -13.89
CA ILE A 49 11.32 -0.46 -15.16
C ILE A 49 11.56 0.60 -16.23
N GLU A 50 12.52 0.36 -17.12
CA GLU A 50 12.82 1.28 -18.22
C GLU A 50 11.59 1.46 -19.12
N ASP A 51 11.37 2.69 -19.58
CA ASP A 51 10.23 3.04 -20.42
C ASP A 51 10.20 2.24 -21.73
N SER A 52 11.37 1.92 -22.29
CA SER A 52 11.54 1.09 -23.49
C SER A 52 10.91 -0.29 -23.30
N VAL A 53 11.18 -0.93 -22.15
CA VAL A 53 10.64 -2.24 -21.78
C VAL A 53 9.16 -2.13 -21.42
N SER A 54 8.80 -1.13 -20.61
CA SER A 54 7.40 -0.91 -20.18
C SER A 54 6.46 -0.73 -21.37
N LYS A 55 6.87 0.03 -22.39
CA LYS A 55 6.09 0.25 -23.63
C LYS A 55 5.98 -0.97 -24.52
N SER A 56 6.89 -1.93 -24.40
CA SER A 56 6.84 -3.19 -25.16
C SER A 56 5.87 -4.22 -24.58
N LEU A 57 5.45 -4.02 -23.32
CA LEU A 57 4.59 -4.94 -22.60
C LEU A 57 3.13 -4.50 -22.69
N PRO A 58 2.16 -5.43 -22.69
CA PRO A 58 0.73 -5.11 -22.72
C PRO A 58 0.23 -4.48 -21.41
N VAL A 59 1.09 -4.41 -20.39
CA VAL A 59 0.75 -3.96 -19.04
C VAL A 59 1.67 -2.81 -18.65
N LEU A 60 1.08 -1.78 -18.06
CA LEU A 60 1.80 -0.63 -17.51
C LEU A 60 2.25 -0.91 -16.07
N PHE A 61 3.50 -0.58 -15.78
CA PHE A 61 4.07 -0.70 -14.45
C PHE A 61 4.06 0.65 -13.72
N ASN A 62 2.92 0.99 -13.12
CA ASN A 62 2.66 2.27 -12.45
C ASN A 62 2.65 2.13 -10.92
N ASN A 63 3.84 1.95 -10.33
CA ASN A 63 4.02 1.76 -8.88
C ASN A 63 3.39 0.48 -8.33
N ASN A 64 3.03 -0.44 -9.21
CA ASN A 64 2.35 -1.68 -8.90
C ASN A 64 3.28 -2.88 -8.68
N PHE A 65 4.55 -2.75 -9.07
CA PHE A 65 5.60 -3.75 -8.88
C PHE A 65 6.66 -3.27 -7.88
N LYS A 66 6.86 -4.02 -6.80
CA LYS A 66 7.73 -3.63 -5.68
C LYS A 66 8.52 -4.82 -5.15
N LYS A 67 9.72 -4.56 -4.65
CA LYS A 67 10.54 -5.50 -3.87
C LYS A 67 10.06 -5.51 -2.43
N ILE A 68 10.00 -6.69 -1.83
CA ILE A 68 9.65 -6.90 -0.43
C ILE A 68 10.94 -7.20 0.33
N TYR A 69 11.21 -6.42 1.35
CA TYR A 69 12.34 -6.64 2.23
C TYR A 69 11.89 -6.83 3.66
N SER A 70 12.51 -7.78 4.36
CA SER A 70 12.37 -7.97 5.80
C SER A 70 13.75 -7.99 6.43
N ASN A 71 13.96 -7.24 7.53
CA ASN A 71 15.25 -7.15 8.21
C ASN A 71 16.45 -6.87 7.25
N LYS A 72 16.24 -5.97 6.27
CA LYS A 72 17.21 -5.61 5.20
C LYS A 72 17.55 -6.73 4.20
N THR A 73 16.90 -7.88 4.30
CA THR A 73 17.03 -8.99 3.33
C THR A 73 15.90 -8.93 2.31
N LEU A 74 16.19 -9.17 1.04
CA LEU A 74 15.18 -9.28 -0.01
C LEU A 74 14.49 -10.63 0.16
N VAL A 75 13.20 -10.61 0.48
CA VAL A 75 12.41 -11.84 0.70
C VAL A 75 11.54 -12.18 -0.51
N GLY A 76 11.23 -11.21 -1.36
CA GLY A 76 10.44 -11.45 -2.55
C GLY A 76 10.04 -10.18 -3.29
N TYR A 77 8.97 -10.32 -4.08
CA TYR A 77 8.42 -9.30 -4.94
C TYR A 77 6.91 -9.29 -4.80
N SER A 78 6.29 -8.11 -4.82
CA SER A 78 4.85 -7.93 -4.87
C SER A 78 4.47 -7.28 -6.19
N TYR A 79 3.46 -7.81 -6.85
CA TYR A 79 2.83 -7.20 -8.00
C TYR A 79 1.33 -7.11 -7.74
N TYR A 80 0.70 -5.97 -8.02
CA TYR A 80 -0.76 -5.88 -7.98
C TYR A 80 -1.33 -5.33 -9.28
N SER A 81 -2.48 -5.83 -9.69
CA SER A 81 -3.20 -5.27 -10.84
C SER A 81 -4.68 -5.57 -10.74
N LYS A 82 -5.44 -5.17 -11.76
CA LYS A 82 -6.85 -5.56 -11.90
C LYS A 82 -7.00 -6.38 -13.16
N ALA A 83 -7.62 -7.54 -13.03
CA ALA A 83 -7.94 -8.41 -14.15
C ALA A 83 -9.47 -8.45 -14.36
N PRO A 84 -9.95 -8.49 -15.61
CA PRO A 84 -11.35 -8.71 -15.88
C PRO A 84 -11.77 -10.13 -15.47
N SER A 85 -12.96 -10.23 -14.90
CA SER A 85 -13.72 -11.45 -14.63
C SER A 85 -15.03 -11.39 -15.41
N LEU A 86 -15.87 -12.41 -15.27
CA LEU A 86 -17.12 -12.57 -16.00
C LEU A 86 -18.01 -11.31 -16.00
N TYR A 87 -18.09 -10.59 -14.88
CA TYR A 87 -18.93 -9.38 -14.75
C TYR A 87 -18.24 -8.21 -14.03
N ASN A 88 -16.99 -8.33 -13.61
CA ASN A 88 -16.33 -7.30 -12.79
C ASN A 88 -14.81 -7.31 -12.94
N LEU A 89 -14.13 -6.28 -12.44
CA LEU A 89 -12.68 -6.28 -12.26
C LEU A 89 -12.33 -6.87 -10.89
N PHE A 90 -11.39 -7.81 -10.87
CA PHE A 90 -10.86 -8.42 -9.66
C PHE A 90 -9.45 -7.94 -9.38
N ASP A 91 -9.16 -7.73 -8.09
CA ASP A 91 -7.81 -7.45 -7.63
C ASP A 91 -6.95 -8.71 -7.82
N TYR A 92 -5.91 -8.59 -8.62
CA TYR A 92 -4.87 -9.61 -8.80
C TYR A 92 -3.67 -9.21 -7.94
N LEU A 93 -3.27 -10.10 -7.04
CA LEU A 93 -2.25 -9.89 -6.01
C LEU A 93 -1.27 -11.06 -6.00
#